data_AF-A0A087T6G3-F1
#
_entry.id   AF-A0A087T6G3-F1
#
_cell.length_a   1.000
_cell.length_b   1.000
_cell.length_c   1.000
_cell.angle_alpha   90.00
_cell.angle_beta   90.00
_cell.angle_gamma   90.00
#
_symmetry.space_group_name_H-M   'P 1'
#
loop_
_entity.id
_entity.type
_entity.pdbx_description
1 polymer ?
#
loop_
_entity_poly.entity_id
_entity_poly.type
_entity_poly.pdbx_seq_one_letter_code
_entity_poly.pdbx_strand_id
1 'polypeptide(L)'
;MIAYTSDFIPRLVYIFVTSKDQTLNGYINNSLSYFDPEDFTNDTRPMNSSLNETGLMCRYQDYRNPPDDLEEYELNMKYWHIFAARLSFVVVFEHLVFFITSILAYMIPDIPKSVQQKIMRKRYLAREALYKTEAEEARTVLEGSVDGDNAALPC
;
A
#
# COMPACT_ATOMS: atom_id res chain seq x y z
N MET A 1 0.64 -9.24 2.43
CA MET A 1 0.48 -10.60 2.99
C MET A 1 -0.54 -11.43 2.21
N ILE A 2 -1.79 -10.93 2.04
CA ILE A 2 -2.88 -11.65 1.36
C ILE A 2 -2.49 -12.18 -0.04
N ALA A 3 -1.76 -11.42 -0.86
CA ALA A 3 -1.40 -11.86 -2.22
C ALA A 3 -0.44 -13.07 -2.28
N TYR A 4 0.43 -13.22 -1.27
CA TYR A 4 1.51 -14.22 -1.29
C TYR A 4 1.22 -15.42 -0.39
N THR A 5 0.57 -15.23 0.76
CA THR A 5 0.28 -16.32 1.70
C THR A 5 -1.13 -16.89 1.54
N SER A 6 -2.03 -16.22 0.81
CA SER A 6 -3.39 -16.70 0.57
C SER A 6 -3.49 -17.45 -0.75
N ASP A 7 -4.34 -18.48 -0.75
CA ASP A 7 -4.72 -19.24 -1.93
C ASP A 7 -5.81 -18.53 -2.77
N PHE A 8 -6.12 -17.27 -2.45
CA PHE A 8 -7.15 -16.49 -3.13
C PHE A 8 -6.81 -16.23 -4.62
N ILE A 9 -5.60 -15.74 -4.91
CA ILE A 9 -5.17 -15.40 -6.27
C ILE A 9 -5.13 -16.64 -7.19
N PRO A 10 -4.46 -17.75 -6.83
CA PRO A 10 -4.42 -18.92 -7.71
C PRO A 10 -5.81 -19.55 -7.93
N ARG A 11 -6.71 -19.54 -6.93
CA ARG A 11 -8.11 -19.97 -7.13
C ARG A 11 -8.86 -19.07 -8.11
N LEU A 12 -8.68 -17.76 -7.99
CA LEU A 12 -9.29 -16.78 -8.89
C LEU A 12 -8.80 -17.00 -10.33
N VAL A 13 -7.49 -17.11 -10.52
CA VAL A 13 -6.89 -17.39 -11.83
C VAL A 13 -7.41 -18.72 -12.39
N TYR A 14 -7.54 -19.76 -11.57
CA TYR A 14 -8.11 -21.03 -12.02
C TYR A 14 -9.54 -20.86 -12.55
N ILE A 15 -10.42 -20.19 -11.80
CA ILE A 15 -11.82 -19.95 -12.20
C ILE A 15 -11.91 -19.20 -13.51
N PHE A 16 -11.08 -18.17 -13.71
CA PHE A 16 -11.18 -17.28 -14.86
C PHE A 16 -10.42 -17.74 -16.10
N VAL A 17 -9.29 -18.45 -15.92
CA VAL A 17 -8.38 -18.79 -17.02
C VAL A 17 -8.43 -20.27 -17.37
N THR A 18 -8.59 -21.16 -16.38
CA THR A 18 -8.46 -22.61 -16.57
C THR A 18 -9.80 -23.36 -16.54
N SER A 19 -10.74 -22.90 -15.71
CA SER A 19 -12.02 -23.58 -15.50
C SER A 19 -12.98 -23.31 -16.66
N LYS A 20 -13.55 -24.37 -17.22
CA LYS A 20 -14.56 -24.28 -18.30
C LYS A 20 -15.92 -23.80 -17.76
N ASP A 21 -16.23 -24.19 -16.53
CA ASP A 21 -17.53 -23.95 -15.89
C ASP A 21 -17.48 -22.82 -14.85
N GLN A 22 -16.34 -22.12 -14.73
CA GLN A 22 -16.08 -21.11 -13.70
C GLN A 22 -16.29 -21.61 -12.25
N THR A 23 -16.13 -22.91 -12.04
CA THR A 23 -16.17 -23.54 -10.72
C THR A 23 -14.76 -23.93 -10.25
N LEU A 24 -14.58 -24.19 -8.96
CA LEU A 24 -13.35 -24.77 -8.41
C LEU A 24 -13.28 -26.29 -8.59
N ASN A 25 -14.18 -26.89 -9.36
CA ASN A 25 -14.15 -28.32 -9.60
C ASN A 25 -12.84 -28.68 -10.32
N GLY A 26 -12.08 -29.62 -9.75
CA GLY A 26 -10.76 -30.00 -10.26
C GLY A 26 -9.61 -29.06 -9.88
N TYR A 27 -9.84 -27.99 -9.11
CA TYR A 27 -8.79 -27.05 -8.70
C TYR A 27 -7.60 -27.77 -8.05
N ILE A 28 -7.87 -28.66 -7.09
CA ILE A 28 -6.84 -29.42 -6.38
C ILE A 28 -6.02 -30.28 -7.34
N ASN A 29 -6.65 -30.96 -8.30
CA ASN A 29 -5.91 -31.75 -9.29
C ASN A 29 -5.08 -30.88 -10.24
N ASN A 30 -5.50 -29.64 -10.50
CA ASN A 30 -4.75 -28.71 -11.34
C ASN A 30 -3.63 -27.96 -10.60
N SER A 31 -3.77 -27.77 -9.28
CA SER A 31 -2.78 -27.10 -8.44
C SER A 31 -1.68 -28.02 -7.92
N LEU A 32 -1.72 -29.30 -8.30
CA LEU A 32 -0.73 -30.30 -7.93
C LEU A 32 0.10 -30.69 -9.16
N SER A 33 1.41 -30.78 -8.97
CA SER A 33 2.36 -31.31 -9.95
C SER A 33 2.69 -32.76 -9.65
N TYR A 34 2.98 -33.53 -10.69
CA TYR A 34 3.38 -34.93 -10.56
C TYR A 34 4.89 -35.04 -10.35
N PHE A 35 5.30 -36.01 -9.54
CA PHE A 35 6.70 -36.34 -9.27
C PHE A 35 6.89 -37.85 -9.31
N ASP A 36 7.86 -38.32 -10.08
CA ASP A 36 8.24 -39.72 -10.09
C ASP A 36 9.22 -40.00 -8.93
N PRO A 37 8.89 -40.90 -7.97
CA PRO A 37 9.82 -41.30 -6.92
C PRO A 37 11.14 -41.92 -7.43
N GLU A 38 11.22 -42.36 -8.68
CA GLU A 38 12.45 -42.85 -9.28
C GLU A 38 13.48 -41.73 -9.52
N ASP A 39 13.04 -40.47 -9.66
CA ASP A 39 13.90 -39.32 -9.90
C ASP A 39 14.52 -38.71 -8.63
N PHE A 40 14.31 -39.34 -7.46
CA PHE A 40 15.02 -38.94 -6.25
C PHE A 40 16.52 -39.22 -6.36
N THR A 41 17.35 -38.21 -6.10
CA THR A 41 18.79 -38.42 -5.89
C THR A 41 19.04 -39.33 -4.69
N ASN A 42 20.11 -40.15 -4.75
CA ASN A 42 20.42 -41.15 -3.72
C ASN A 42 20.45 -40.59 -2.28
N ASP A 43 20.83 -39.33 -2.10
CA ASP A 43 20.94 -38.68 -0.80
C ASP A 43 19.60 -38.14 -0.24
N THR A 44 18.60 -37.91 -1.10
CA THR A 44 17.30 -37.35 -0.71
C THR A 44 16.18 -38.39 -0.69
N ARG A 45 16.47 -39.62 -1.11
CA ARG A 45 15.50 -40.70 -1.15
C ARG A 45 15.03 -41.09 0.27
N PRO A 46 13.72 -41.13 0.54
CA PRO A 46 13.21 -41.51 1.85
C PRO A 46 13.53 -42.98 2.17
N MET A 47 14.08 -43.26 3.36
CA MET A 47 14.45 -44.62 3.80
C MET A 47 13.24 -45.52 4.14
N ASN A 48 12.12 -44.92 4.55
CA ASN A 48 10.92 -45.62 5.03
C ASN A 48 9.76 -45.47 4.06
N SER A 49 9.97 -45.78 2.79
CA SER A 49 8.96 -45.54 1.77
C SER A 49 8.19 -46.80 1.41
N SER A 50 6.93 -46.86 1.85
CA SER A 50 5.87 -47.55 1.10
C SER A 50 5.73 -47.03 -0.34
N LEU A 51 6.43 -45.94 -0.70
CA LEU A 51 6.64 -45.43 -2.05
C LEU A 51 7.64 -46.28 -2.88
N ASN A 52 8.21 -47.35 -2.32
CA ASN A 52 8.97 -48.34 -3.10
C ASN A 52 8.07 -49.29 -3.90
N GLU A 53 6.75 -49.13 -3.83
CA GLU A 53 5.85 -49.72 -4.82
C GLU A 53 6.09 -49.03 -6.17
N THR A 54 6.75 -49.75 -7.07
CA THR A 54 6.96 -49.38 -8.47
C THR A 54 5.64 -48.91 -9.10
N GLY A 55 5.61 -47.66 -9.57
CA GLY A 55 4.46 -47.07 -10.27
C GLY A 55 3.61 -46.08 -9.46
N LEU A 56 3.97 -45.73 -8.23
CA LEU A 56 3.21 -44.77 -7.43
C LEU A 56 3.68 -43.32 -7.65
N MET A 57 3.05 -42.61 -8.59
CA MET A 57 3.32 -41.19 -8.84
C MET A 57 2.92 -40.31 -7.65
N CYS A 58 3.85 -39.49 -7.17
CA CYS A 58 3.62 -38.54 -6.09
C CYS A 58 3.04 -37.22 -6.61
N ARG A 59 2.33 -36.50 -5.74
CA ARG A 59 1.80 -35.17 -6.04
C ARG A 59 2.23 -34.17 -4.99
N TYR A 60 2.70 -33.01 -5.42
CA TYR A 60 3.09 -31.90 -4.55
C TYR A 60 2.50 -30.59 -5.05
N GLN A 61 2.35 -29.62 -4.14
CA GLN A 61 1.75 -28.33 -4.45
C GLN A 61 2.76 -27.43 -5.15
N ASP A 62 2.77 -27.49 -6.49
CA ASP A 62 3.54 -26.59 -7.36
C ASP A 62 2.93 -26.55 -8.76
N TYR A 63 3.42 -25.65 -9.62
CA TYR A 63 2.99 -25.48 -11.01
C TYR A 63 4.13 -25.82 -11.98
N ARG A 64 4.54 -27.09 -11.99
CA ARG A 64 5.60 -27.64 -12.83
C ARG A 64 5.07 -28.65 -13.83
N ASN A 65 5.85 -28.89 -14.87
CA ASN A 65 5.55 -29.90 -15.87
C ASN A 65 5.70 -31.32 -15.28
N PRO A 66 4.90 -32.28 -15.76
CA PRO A 66 5.01 -33.69 -15.36
C PRO A 66 6.31 -34.33 -15.90
N PRO A 67 6.70 -35.50 -15.37
CA PRO A 67 7.88 -36.25 -15.86
C PRO A 67 7.78 -36.68 -17.32
N ASP A 68 6.57 -36.88 -17.86
CA ASP A 68 6.37 -37.30 -19.26
C ASP A 68 6.55 -36.16 -20.29
N ASP A 69 6.78 -34.92 -19.85
CA ASP A 69 6.92 -33.75 -20.73
C ASP A 69 8.37 -33.56 -21.21
N LEU A 70 8.55 -32.83 -22.32
CA LEU A 70 9.89 -32.53 -22.87
C LEU A 70 10.72 -31.65 -21.92
N GLU A 71 10.04 -30.81 -21.15
CA GLU A 71 10.64 -29.91 -20.14
C GLU A 71 10.22 -30.40 -18.75
N GLU A 72 10.65 -31.60 -18.37
CA GLU A 72 10.33 -32.23 -17.09
C GLU A 72 10.67 -31.34 -15.89
N TYR A 73 9.78 -31.28 -14.90
CA TYR A 73 9.96 -30.54 -13.65
C TYR A 73 10.22 -29.03 -13.77
N GLU A 74 10.20 -28.47 -14.98
CA GLU A 74 10.32 -27.03 -15.21
C GLU A 74 9.02 -26.29 -14.92
N LEU A 75 9.12 -24.97 -14.72
CA LEU A 75 7.97 -24.12 -14.43
C LEU A 75 7.06 -23.99 -15.65
N ASN A 76 5.79 -24.37 -15.48
CA ASN A 76 4.81 -24.27 -16.55
C ASN A 76 4.34 -22.80 -16.72
N MET A 77 3.79 -22.46 -17.89
CA MET A 77 3.09 -21.19 -18.14
C MET A 77 2.03 -20.82 -17.09
N LYS A 78 1.38 -21.83 -16.47
CA LYS A 78 0.43 -21.60 -15.35
C LYS A 78 1.08 -20.84 -14.18
N TYR A 79 2.33 -21.16 -13.85
CA TYR A 79 3.09 -20.47 -12.82
C TYR A 79 3.20 -18.97 -13.13
N TRP A 80 3.58 -18.64 -14.36
CA TRP A 80 3.78 -17.26 -14.81
C TRP A 80 2.49 -16.45 -14.81
N HIS A 81 1.36 -17.04 -15.19
CA HIS A 81 0.05 -16.38 -15.08
C HIS A 81 -0.30 -16.04 -13.63
N ILE A 82 -0.10 -16.98 -12.71
CA ILE A 82 -0.38 -16.77 -11.29
C ILE A 82 0.58 -15.72 -10.70
N PHE A 83 1.85 -15.79 -11.08
CA PHE A 83 2.86 -14.82 -10.67
C PHE A 83 2.51 -13.40 -11.12
N ALA A 84 2.18 -13.22 -12.40
CA ALA A 84 1.75 -11.94 -12.94
C ALA A 84 0.47 -11.42 -12.26
N ALA A 85 -0.51 -12.31 -12.00
CA ALA A 85 -1.74 -11.96 -11.29
C ALA A 85 -1.49 -11.54 -9.83
N ARG A 86 -0.53 -12.16 -9.14
CA ARG A 86 -0.12 -11.75 -7.79
C ARG A 86 0.48 -10.35 -7.80
N LEU A 87 1.37 -10.06 -8.74
CA LEU A 87 1.99 -8.75 -8.88
C LEU A 87 0.96 -7.67 -9.21
N SER A 88 0.07 -7.92 -10.17
CA SER A 88 -0.97 -6.96 -10.55
C SER A 88 -1.94 -6.67 -9.40
N PHE A 89 -2.33 -7.69 -8.63
CA PHE A 89 -3.17 -7.51 -7.45
C PHE A 89 -2.51 -6.62 -6.40
N VAL A 90 -1.20 -6.79 -6.15
CA VAL A 90 -0.46 -5.95 -5.20
C VAL A 90 -0.48 -4.49 -5.65
N VAL A 91 -0.15 -4.24 -6.92
CA VAL A 91 -0.14 -2.88 -7.48
C VAL A 91 -1.53 -2.24 -7.39
N VAL A 92 -2.60 -2.92 -7.83
CA VAL A 92 -3.96 -2.37 -7.78
C VAL A 92 -4.41 -2.10 -6.34
N PHE A 93 -4.16 -3.04 -5.42
CA PHE A 93 -4.55 -2.88 -4.02
C PHE A 93 -3.80 -1.73 -3.35
N GLU A 94 -2.50 -1.60 -3.63
CA GLU A 94 -1.68 -0.49 -3.16
C GLU A 94 -2.24 0.86 -3.63
N HIS A 95 -2.50 1.00 -4.94
CA HIS A 95 -3.08 2.23 -5.50
C HIS A 95 -4.47 2.53 -4.93
N LEU A 96 -5.30 1.50 -4.70
CA LEU A 96 -6.61 1.66 -4.07
C LEU A 96 -6.50 2.19 -2.64
N VAL A 97 -5.60 1.63 -1.83
CA VAL A 97 -5.36 2.08 -0.46
C VAL A 97 -4.81 3.51 -0.46
N PHE A 98 -3.86 3.84 -1.34
CA PHE A 98 -3.36 5.20 -1.49
C PHE A 98 -4.46 6.19 -1.91
N PHE A 99 -5.34 5.78 -2.81
CA PHE A 99 -6.46 6.62 -3.25
C PHE A 99 -7.46 6.87 -2.11
N ILE A 100 -7.86 5.82 -1.37
CA ILE A 100 -8.78 5.95 -0.24
C ILE A 100 -8.17 6.81 0.86
N THR A 101 -6.91 6.58 1.21
CA THR A 101 -6.21 7.39 2.23
C THR A 101 -6.06 8.85 1.78
N SER A 102 -5.83 9.11 0.49
CA SER A 102 -5.81 10.47 -0.07
C SER A 102 -7.18 11.15 0.02
N ILE A 103 -8.27 10.43 -0.28
CA ILE A 103 -9.64 10.96 -0.10
C ILE A 103 -9.90 11.28 1.37
N LEU A 104 -9.49 10.39 2.29
CA LEU A 104 -9.68 10.62 3.73
C LEU A 104 -8.89 11.83 4.21
N ALA A 105 -7.64 11.99 3.77
CA ALA A 105 -6.82 13.16 4.06
C ALA A 105 -7.43 14.45 3.46
N TYR A 106 -8.07 14.36 2.30
CA TYR A 106 -8.80 15.49 1.72
C TYR A 106 -10.09 15.83 2.50
N MET A 107 -10.82 14.80 2.95
CA MET A 107 -12.10 14.96 3.65
C MET A 107 -11.93 15.48 5.07
N ILE A 108 -10.87 15.07 5.77
CA ILE A 108 -10.51 15.52 7.11
C ILE A 108 -9.28 16.42 6.97
N PRO A 109 -9.45 17.72 6.65
CA PRO A 109 -8.31 18.63 6.65
C PRO A 109 -7.73 18.70 8.06
N ASP A 110 -6.41 18.60 8.16
CA ASP A 110 -5.64 18.60 9.42
C ASP A 110 -5.95 19.79 10.34
N ILE A 111 -6.52 20.88 9.79
CA ILE A 111 -6.98 22.04 10.54
C ILE A 111 -8.49 22.20 10.35
N PRO A 112 -9.31 21.92 11.38
CA PRO A 112 -10.75 22.17 11.29
C PRO A 112 -10.99 23.68 11.11
N LYS A 113 -11.99 24.04 10.29
CA LYS A 113 -12.30 25.44 9.94
C LYS A 113 -12.47 26.36 11.16
N SER A 114 -12.97 25.81 12.28
CA SER A 114 -13.12 26.53 13.54
C SER A 114 -11.79 27.01 14.14
N VAL A 115 -10.70 26.25 13.96
CA VAL A 115 -9.35 26.64 14.41
C VAL A 115 -8.77 27.69 13.47
N GLN A 116 -8.96 27.58 12.15
CA GLN A 116 -8.56 28.63 11.21
C GLN A 116 -9.21 29.98 11.53
N GLN A 117 -10.51 29.98 11.83
CA GLN A 117 -11.23 31.19 12.24
C GLN A 117 -10.67 31.79 13.54
N LYS A 118 -10.34 30.95 14.53
CA LYS A 118 -9.70 31.39 15.78
C LYS A 118 -8.31 31.98 15.52
N ILE A 119 -7.51 31.39 14.63
CA ILE A 119 -6.17 31.90 14.26
C ILE A 119 -6.28 33.26 13.55
N MET A 120 -7.18 33.38 12.55
CA MET A 120 -7.46 34.64 11.85
C MET A 120 -7.89 35.74 12.81
N ARG A 121 -8.82 35.44 13.74
CA ARG A 121 -9.29 36.39 14.74
C ARG A 121 -8.17 36.85 15.68
N LYS A 122 -7.34 35.91 16.17
CA LYS A 122 -6.18 36.26 17.01
C LYS A 122 -5.18 37.15 16.27
N ARG A 123 -4.90 36.86 14.99
CA ARG A 123 -4.03 37.70 14.16
C ARG A 123 -4.61 39.10 13.95
N TYR A 124 -5.90 39.21 13.68
CA TYR A 124 -6.56 40.51 13.50
C TYR A 124 -6.46 41.37 14.77
N LEU A 125 -6.82 40.81 15.93
CA LEU A 125 -6.76 41.53 17.21
C LEU A 125 -5.33 41.93 17.59
N ALA A 126 -4.35 41.07 17.34
CA ALA A 126 -2.93 41.40 17.57
C ALA A 126 -2.47 42.56 16.69
N ARG A 127 -2.91 42.61 15.42
CA ARG A 127 -2.55 43.69 14.49
C ARG A 127 -3.20 45.02 14.90
N GLU A 128 -4.45 44.99 15.33
CA GLU A 128 -5.15 46.17 15.82
C GLU A 128 -4.49 46.75 17.09
N ALA A 129 -4.04 45.88 18.00
CA ALA A 129 -3.31 46.31 19.19
C ALA A 129 -2.00 47.02 18.83
N LEU A 130 -1.22 46.50 17.88
CA LEU A 130 0.02 47.13 17.41
C LEU A 130 -0.22 48.51 16.76
N TYR A 131 -1.25 48.63 15.91
CA TYR A 131 -1.56 49.94 15.30
C TYR A 131 -1.97 51.00 16.32
N LYS A 132 -2.69 50.60 17.38
CA LYS A 132 -3.08 51.51 18.45
C LYS A 132 -1.87 51.98 19.24
N THR A 133 -0.93 51.08 19.56
CA THR A 133 0.31 51.46 20.25
C THR A 133 1.17 52.39 19.39
N GLU A 134 1.33 52.10 18.09
CA GLU A 134 2.07 52.99 17.18
C GLU A 134 1.41 54.37 17.03
N ALA A 135 0.08 54.44 16.97
CA ALA A 135 -0.65 55.70 16.90
C ALA A 135 -0.56 56.53 18.19
N GLU A 136 -0.58 55.88 19.36
CA GLU A 136 -0.37 56.52 20.66
C GLU A 136 1.08 57.04 20.81
N GLU A 137 2.07 56.26 20.39
CA GLU A 137 3.48 56.69 20.34
C GLU A 137 3.67 57.89 19.41
N ALA A 138 3.12 57.85 18.19
CA ALA A 138 3.20 58.98 17.26
C ALA A 138 2.54 60.25 17.82
N ARG A 139 1.42 60.10 18.53
CA ARG A 139 0.73 61.24 19.17
C ARG A 139 1.55 61.84 20.32
N THR A 140 2.14 61.01 21.18
CA THR A 140 2.96 61.51 22.31
C THR A 140 4.24 62.20 21.84
N VAL A 141 4.85 61.75 20.74
CA VAL A 141 6.00 62.43 20.10
C VAL A 141 5.60 63.80 19.55
N LEU A 142 4.42 63.93 18.91
CA LEU A 142 3.93 65.21 18.42
C LEU A 142 3.60 66.19 19.55
N GLU A 143 2.94 65.74 20.62
CA GLU A 143 2.67 66.57 21.81
C GLU A 143 3.99 67.02 22.49
N GLY A 144 5.00 66.15 22.57
CA GLY A 144 6.33 66.51 23.08
C GLY A 144 7.14 67.45 22.16
N SER A 145 6.92 67.39 20.84
CA SER A 145 7.55 68.31 19.87
C SER A 145 6.96 69.72 19.97
N VAL A 146 5.65 69.83 20.25
CA VAL A 146 4.96 71.11 20.47
C VAL A 146 5.44 71.79 21.77
N ASP A 147 5.72 71.03 22.84
CA ASP A 147 6.31 71.59 24.06
C ASP A 147 7.78 72.03 23.87
N GLY A 148 8.53 71.38 22.96
CA GLY A 148 9.88 71.78 22.58
C GLY A 148 9.93 73.10 21.79
N ASP A 149 8.98 73.32 20.87
CA ASP A 149 8.89 74.57 20.11
C ASP A 149 8.38 75.75 20.96
N ASN A 150 7.55 75.49 21.98
CA ASN A 150 7.08 76.51 22.93
C ASN A 150 8.15 76.92 23.97
N ALA A 151 9.28 76.21 24.07
CA ALA A 151 10.39 76.55 24.96
C ALA A 151 11.46 77.48 24.30
N ALA A 152 11.33 77.82 23.02
CA ALA A 152 12.38 78.48 22.24
C ALA A 152 12.11 79.97 21.88
N LEU A 153 11.22 80.68 22.58
CA LEU A 153 11.06 82.14 22.44
C LEU A 153 10.82 82.84 23.78
N PRO A 154 11.89 83.24 24.51
CA PRO A 154 11.79 84.31 25.50
C PRO A 154 12.05 85.67 24.84
N CYS A 155 11.12 86.61 25.09
CA CYS A 155 11.20 88.07 24.93
C CYS A 155 11.42 88.65 23.53
#